data_AF-A0A420VGX6-F1
#
_entry.id   AF-A0A420VGX6-F1
#
_cell.length_a   1.000
_cell.length_b   1.000
_cell.length_c   1.000
_cell.angle_alpha   90.00
_cell.angle_beta   90.00
_cell.angle_gamma   90.00
#
_symmetry.space_group_name_H-M   'P 1'
#
loop_
_entity.id
_entity.type
_entity.pdbx_description
1 polymer ?
#
loop_
_entity_poly.entity_id
_entity_poly.type
_entity_poly.pdbx_seq_one_letter_code
_entity_poly.pdbx_strand_id
1 'polypeptide(L)' 'MLEYTDRAIVLADGRKIADDRCVNILADEKLMAQANLKETSLFELAKKAGLPDPAKLVERFIAYDREVRGHGQRNAVVY' A
#
# COMPACT_ATOMS: atom_id res chain seq x y z
N MET A 1 1.59 -0.60 -0.39
CA MET A 1 1.69 -1.99 0.13
C MET A 1 1.50 -3.03 -0.98
N LEU A 2 0.59 -2.80 -1.95
CA LEU A 2 0.45 -3.64 -3.16
C LEU A 2 1.62 -3.50 -4.15
N GLU A 3 2.39 -2.41 -4.10
CA GLU A 3 3.52 -2.20 -5.01
C GLU A 3 4.73 -3.10 -4.69
N TYR A 4 4.70 -3.83 -3.57
CA TYR A 4 5.85 -4.57 -3.01
C TYR A 4 5.69 -6.09 -3.11
N THR A 5 4.68 -6.56 -3.85
CA THR A 5 4.33 -7.98 -3.99
C THR A 5 4.18 -8.35 -5.45
N ASP A 6 4.66 -9.53 -5.84
CA ASP A 6 4.61 -9.98 -7.24
C ASP A 6 3.19 -10.32 -7.73
N ARG A 7 2.32 -10.75 -6.80
CA ARG A 7 0.95 -11.18 -7.06
C ARG A 7 0.02 -10.65 -5.98
N ALA A 8 -1.22 -10.35 -6.35
CA ALA A 8 -2.27 -9.99 -5.41
C ALA A 8 -3.59 -10.70 -5.73
N ILE A 9 -4.34 -10.97 -4.67
CA ILE A 9 -5.71 -11.45 -4.73
C ILE A 9 -6.59 -10.30 -4.25
N VAL A 10 -7.54 -9.88 -5.07
CA VAL A 10 -8.43 -8.75 -4.77
C VAL A 10 -9.79 -9.29 -4.35
N LEU A 11 -10.27 -8.83 -3.20
CA LEU A 11 -11.56 -9.20 -2.62
C LEU A 11 -12.46 -7.96 -2.53
N ALA A 12 -13.71 -8.09 -2.97
CA ALA A 12 -14.76 -7.08 -2.78
C ALA A 12 -16.10 -7.78 -2.56
N ASP A 13 -16.96 -7.22 -1.70
CA ASP A 13 -18.29 -7.76 -1.39
C ASP A 13 -18.29 -9.25 -1.00
N GLY A 14 -17.27 -9.67 -0.24
CA GLY A 14 -17.10 -11.05 0.20
C GLY A 14 -16.74 -12.04 -0.92
N ARG A 15 -16.37 -11.56 -2.12
CA ARG A 15 -16.01 -12.38 -3.27
C ARG A 15 -14.60 -12.07 -3.77
N LYS A 16 -13.93 -13.09 -4.33
CA LYS A 16 -12.69 -12.91 -5.08
C LYS A 16 -13.03 -12.31 -6.45
N ILE A 17 -12.49 -11.12 -6.72
CA ILE A 17 -12.73 -10.39 -7.97
C ILE A 17 -11.49 -10.31 -8.88
N ALA A 18 -10.28 -10.52 -8.34
CA ALA A 18 -9.08 -10.72 -9.16
C ALA A 18 -8.02 -11.57 -8.44
N ASP A 19 -7.12 -12.14 -9.23
CA ASP A 19 -6.00 -12.98 -8.79
C ASP A 19 -4.92 -12.95 -9.89
N ASP A 20 -4.05 -11.95 -9.81
CA ASP A 20 -3.10 -11.63 -10.88
C ASP A 20 -1.86 -10.91 -10.33
N ARG A 21 -0.89 -10.61 -11.19
CA ARG A 21 0.27 -9.80 -10.86
C ARG A 21 -0.17 -8.41 -10.41
N CYS A 22 0.51 -7.86 -9.38
CA CYS A 22 0.16 -6.54 -8.85
C CYS A 22 0.18 -5.45 -9.92
N VAL A 23 1.13 -5.50 -10.85
CA VAL A 23 1.23 -4.52 -11.94
C VAL A 23 -0.03 -4.50 -12.83
N ASN A 24 -0.65 -5.66 -13.06
CA ASN A 24 -1.87 -5.75 -13.86
C ASN A 24 -3.08 -5.22 -13.07
N ILE A 25 -3.15 -5.57 -11.78
CA ILE A 25 -4.23 -5.13 -10.89
C ILE A 25 -4.21 -3.60 -10.71
N LEU A 26 -3.04 -3.03 -10.49
CA LEU A 26 -2.86 -1.58 -10.30
C LEU A 26 -3.09 -0.79 -11.60
N ALA A 27 -2.91 -1.41 -12.77
CA ALA A 27 -3.20 -0.79 -14.06
C ALA A 27 -4.68 -0.85 -14.45
N ASP A 28 -5.50 -1.67 -13.77
CA ASP A 28 -6.94 -1.78 -14.04
C ASP A 28 -7.74 -0.82 -13.15
N GLU A 29 -8.00 0.38 -13.66
CA GLU A 29 -8.74 1.42 -12.94
C GLU A 29 -10.14 0.99 -12.49
N LYS A 30 -10.81 0.10 -13.25
CA LYS A 30 -12.15 -0.39 -12.89
C LYS A 30 -12.07 -1.35 -11.72
N LEU A 31 -11.11 -2.27 -11.77
CA LEU A 31 -10.85 -3.20 -10.67
C LEU A 31 -10.44 -2.43 -9.40
N MET A 32 -9.57 -1.42 -9.54
CA MET A 32 -9.14 -0.56 -8.45
C MET A 32 -10.32 0.19 -7.81
N ALA A 33 -11.20 0.77 -8.62
CA ALA A 33 -12.41 1.43 -8.13
C ALA A 33 -13.38 0.45 -7.45
N GLN A 34 -13.62 -0.72 -8.06
CA GLN A 34 -14.54 -1.74 -7.54
C GLN A 34 -14.05 -2.33 -6.21
N ALA A 35 -12.74 -2.52 -6.07
CA ALA A 35 -12.11 -2.99 -4.85
C ALA A 35 -11.95 -1.90 -3.78
N ASN A 36 -12.38 -0.66 -4.08
CA ASN A 36 -12.16 0.53 -3.25
C ASN A 36 -10.67 0.69 -2.88
N LEU A 37 -9.77 0.29 -3.78
CA LEU A 37 -8.33 0.45 -3.67
C LEU A 37 -8.01 1.95 -3.84
N LYS A 38 -8.14 2.69 -2.75
CA LYS A 38 -7.88 4.14 -2.71
C LYS A 38 -6.38 4.44 -2.60
N GLU A 39 -6.03 5.63 -3.07
CA GLU A 39 -4.87 6.37 -2.58
C GLU A 39 -4.78 6.22 -1.05
N THR A 40 -3.63 5.78 -0.56
CA THR A 40 -3.48 5.42 0.85
C THR A 40 -3.79 6.61 1.77
N SER A 41 -4.29 6.37 2.99
CA SER A 41 -4.49 7.44 3.98
C SER A 41 -3.23 8.30 4.20
N LEU A 42 -2.05 7.71 3.99
CA LEU A 42 -0.77 8.39 4.06
C LEU A 42 -0.51 9.31 2.85
N PHE A 43 -0.93 8.91 1.66
CA PHE A 43 -0.89 9.74 0.46
C PHE A 43 -1.84 10.95 0.59
N GLU A 44 -3.04 10.72 1.09
CA GLU A 44 -4.01 11.77 1.39
C GLU A 44 -3.52 12.71 2.50
N LEU A 45 -2.88 12.17 3.54
CA LEU A 45 -2.22 12.97 4.57
C LEU A 45 -1.11 13.84 3.98
N ALA A 46 -0.29 13.29 3.08
CA ALA A 46 0.80 14.02 2.45
C ALA A 46 0.29 15.17 1.57
N LYS A 47 -0.80 14.95 0.83
CA LYS A 47 -1.49 16.02 0.09
C LYS A 47 -2.01 17.11 1.03
N LYS A 48 -2.69 16.73 2.12
CA LYS A 48 -3.21 17.69 3.12
C LYS A 48 -2.10 18.45 3.84
N ALA A 49 -0.92 17.84 3.98
CA ALA A 49 0.27 18.47 4.56
C ALA A 49 1.01 19.39 3.57
N GLY A 50 0.58 19.47 2.31
CA GLY A 50 1.21 20.31 1.29
C GLY A 50 2.59 19.83 0.85
N LEU A 51 2.86 18.52 0.94
CA LEU A 51 4.14 17.97 0.50
C LEU A 51 4.29 18.08 -1.03
N PRO A 52 5.47 18.49 -1.54
CA PRO A 52 5.71 18.65 -2.97
C PRO A 52 5.69 17.32 -3.73
N ASP A 53 5.93 16.21 -3.04
CA ASP A 53 5.85 14.85 -3.59
C ASP A 53 5.21 13.89 -2.57
N PRO A 54 3.87 13.75 -2.59
CA PRO A 54 3.14 12.84 -1.72
C PRO A 54 3.54 11.35 -1.87
N ALA A 55 3.98 10.94 -3.06
CA ALA A 55 4.41 9.56 -3.31
C ALA A 55 5.71 9.25 -2.57
N LYS A 56 6.64 10.20 -2.51
CA LYS A 56 7.90 10.08 -1.76
C LYS A 56 7.70 9.75 -0.29
N LEU A 57 6.67 10.32 0.35
CA LEU A 57 6.36 10.03 1.74
C LEU A 57 5.93 8.57 1.91
N VAL A 58 5.04 8.10 1.04
CA VAL A 58 4.54 6.73 1.06
C VAL A 58 5.67 5.73 0.82
N GLU A 59 6.54 6.00 -0.14
CA GLU A 59 7.73 5.19 -0.42
C GLU A 59 8.65 5.09 0.81
N ARG A 60 9.02 6.23 1.40
CA ARG A 60 9.88 6.28 2.60
C ARG A 60 9.27 5.55 3.78
N PHE A 61 7.97 5.71 4.00
CA PHE A 61 7.28 5.03 5.07
C PHE A 61 7.30 3.51 4.90
N ILE A 62 7.10 3.01 3.68
CA ILE A 62 7.11 1.57 3.43
C ILE A 62 8.52 0.99 3.56
N ALA A 63 9.55 1.71 3.11
CA ALA A 63 10.94 1.33 3.32
C ALA A 63 11.27 1.21 4.82
N TYR A 64 10.86 2.21 5.62
CA TYR A 64 11.02 2.21 7.06
C TYR A 64 10.23 1.09 7.76
N ASP A 65 8.95 0.90 7.42
CA ASP A 65 8.09 -0.15 8.01
C ASP A 65 8.64 -1.55 7.70
N ARG A 66 9.19 -1.78 6.50
CA ARG A 66 9.86 -3.03 6.14
C ARG A 66 11.12 -3.26 6.98
N GLU A 67 11.94 -2.24 7.19
CA GLU A 67 13.13 -2.31 8.04
C GLU A 67 12.73 -2.63 9.49
N VAL A 68 11.81 -1.87 10.08
CA VAL A 68 11.34 -2.07 11.45
C VAL A 68 10.73 -3.47 11.65
N ARG A 69 9.94 -3.97 10.71
CA ARG A 69 9.36 -5.32 10.78
C ARG A 69 10.40 -6.42 10.56
N GLY A 70 11.41 -6.17 9.73
CA GLY A 70 12.55 -7.08 9.55
C GLY A 70 13.43 -7.17 10.81
N HIS A 71 13.57 -6.08 11.56
CA HIS A 71 14.32 -6.01 12.82
C HIS A 71 13.48 -6.39 14.06
N GLY A 72 12.14 -6.35 13.97
CA GLY A 72 11.19 -6.55 15.06
C GLY A 72 11.11 -7.97 15.66
N GLN A 73 11.88 -8.95 15.18
CA GLN A 73 12.09 -10.20 15.94
C GLN A 73 13.09 -10.04 17.09
N ARG A 74 13.72 -8.88 17.28
CA ARG A 74 14.57 -8.58 18.44
C ARG A 74 14.27 -7.18 18.98
N ASN A 75 13.41 -7.11 20.00
CA ASN A 75 13.25 -6.00 20.95
C ASN A 75 12.58 -4.73 20.42
N ALA A 76 11.25 -4.63 20.58
CA ALA A 76 10.57 -3.34 20.62
C ALA A 76 10.07 -3.08 22.06
N VAL A 77 10.94 -2.48 22.88
CA VAL A 77 10.50 -1.67 24.03
C VAL A 77 10.45 -0.24 23.50
N VAL A 78 9.25 0.31 23.41
CA VAL A 78 9.02 1.70 23.03
C VAL A 78 8.71 2.45 24.33
N TYR A 79 9.52 3.46 24.64
CA TYR A 79 9.36 4.37 25.79
C TYR A 79 8.08 5.20 25.68
#